data_AF-A0A1J1LIZ0-F1
#
_entry.id   AF-A0A1J1LIZ0-F1
#
_cell.length_a   1.000
_cell.length_b   1.000
_cell.length_c   1.000
_cell.angle_alpha   90.00
_cell.angle_beta   90.00
_cell.angle_gamma   90.00
#
_symmetry.space_group_name_H-M   'P 1'
#
loop_
_entity.id
_entity.type
_entity.pdbx_description
1 polymer ?
#
loop_
_entity_poly.entity_id
_entity_poly.type
_entity_poly.pdbx_seq_one_letter_code
_entity_poly.pdbx_strand_id
1 'polypeptide(L)'
;MGVSSPDTTVNGTELAQVLVRCGIVLAVFNTCWSAQPAVEAVSTASNSLFQAIPSSSLAKVLIHHGVPAVLGMRDSITDAEALSFIQAFARALGERLPVDQAVAVARQQLLALYKFNQPAWTLPILYMHPEFDGVLVQPLEQIKTEMPNTAVTGFGDIPRAWLRLMSSVGNTPVQAWPVDTGLVRVGRGEGNDVIVSEQWVSSKHAEIFCRHSSDGKTQPNYFLRDFSRYGTLVFNAQQWQRIHHQEIPLISGMQLKFGSSQGQMLEFIIEAQYQQ
;
A
#
# COMPACT_ATOMS: atom_id res chain seq x y z
N MET A 1 40.52 -4.49 -10.57
CA MET A 1 40.11 -3.33 -11.40
C MET A 1 40.02 -3.82 -12.83
N GLY A 2 38.83 -4.24 -13.26
CA GLY A 2 38.57 -4.64 -14.64
C GLY A 2 37.92 -3.47 -15.35
N VAL A 3 38.58 -2.95 -16.38
CA VAL A 3 38.02 -1.95 -17.28
C VAL A 3 36.96 -2.65 -18.12
N SER A 4 35.69 -2.33 -17.90
CA SER A 4 34.57 -2.87 -18.69
C SER A 4 34.57 -2.22 -20.07
N SER A 5 34.75 -3.02 -21.12
CA SER A 5 34.53 -2.61 -22.50
C SER A 5 33.06 -2.21 -22.73
N PRO A 6 32.76 -1.21 -23.57
CA PRO A 6 31.42 -0.63 -23.75
C PRO A 6 30.35 -1.57 -24.34
N ASP A 7 30.71 -2.78 -24.80
CA ASP A 7 29.80 -3.74 -25.45
C ASP A 7 29.36 -4.92 -24.56
N THR A 8 29.50 -4.80 -23.23
CA THR A 8 29.06 -5.87 -22.33
C THR A 8 27.54 -5.84 -22.19
N THR A 9 26.84 -6.67 -22.97
CA THR A 9 25.39 -6.87 -22.81
C THR A 9 25.12 -7.71 -21.56
N VAL A 10 24.42 -7.14 -20.59
CA VAL A 10 23.99 -7.85 -19.37
C VAL A 10 22.59 -8.40 -19.57
N ASN A 11 22.36 -9.66 -19.22
CA ASN A 11 21.02 -10.23 -19.32
C ASN A 11 20.11 -9.74 -18.16
N GLY A 12 18.79 -9.76 -18.36
CA GLY A 12 17.86 -9.23 -17.35
C GLY A 12 17.91 -9.96 -16.00
N THR A 13 18.28 -11.25 -15.99
CA THR A 13 18.37 -12.04 -14.76
C THR A 13 19.65 -11.73 -13.99
N GLU A 14 20.79 -11.60 -14.67
CA GLU A 14 22.07 -11.16 -14.10
C GLU A 14 21.93 -9.76 -13.51
N LEU A 15 21.28 -8.85 -14.23
CA LEU A 15 20.99 -7.52 -13.71
C LEU A 15 20.12 -7.61 -12.45
N ALA A 16 19.07 -8.43 -12.45
CA ALA A 16 18.23 -8.61 -11.26
C ALA A 16 19.04 -9.09 -10.05
N GLN A 17 19.88 -10.11 -10.24
CA GLN A 17 20.72 -10.66 -9.19
C GLN A 17 21.67 -9.62 -8.61
N VAL A 18 22.28 -8.78 -9.47
CA VAL A 18 23.14 -7.68 -9.02
C VAL A 18 22.34 -6.66 -8.21
N LEU A 19 21.17 -6.21 -8.71
CA LEU A 19 20.34 -5.23 -8.03
C LEU A 19 19.88 -5.73 -6.65
N VAL A 20 19.42 -6.99 -6.57
CA VAL A 20 19.00 -7.62 -5.30
C VAL A 20 20.18 -7.75 -4.34
N ARG A 21 21.33 -8.21 -4.83
CA ARG A 21 22.55 -8.33 -4.01
C ARG A 21 23.03 -6.99 -3.46
N CYS A 22 22.82 -5.91 -4.22
CA CYS A 22 23.14 -4.55 -3.81
C CYS A 22 22.06 -3.91 -2.91
N GLY A 23 20.96 -4.61 -2.60
CA GLY A 23 19.87 -4.08 -1.78
C GLY A 23 19.09 -2.96 -2.47
N ILE A 24 19.04 -2.94 -3.80
CA ILE A 24 18.26 -1.95 -4.55
C ILE A 24 16.77 -2.25 -4.38
N VAL A 25 16.05 -1.31 -3.77
CA VAL A 25 14.61 -1.44 -3.50
C VAL A 25 13.77 -0.95 -4.68
N LEU A 26 14.22 0.11 -5.36
CA LEU A 26 13.56 0.69 -6.52
C LEU A 26 14.56 0.82 -7.68
N ALA A 27 14.25 0.19 -8.82
CA ALA A 27 14.95 0.41 -10.07
C ALA A 27 14.11 1.27 -11.02
N VAL A 28 14.69 2.34 -11.57
CA VAL A 28 14.00 3.29 -12.45
C VAL A 28 14.64 3.28 -13.82
N PHE A 29 13.93 2.73 -14.80
CA PHE A 29 14.32 2.72 -16.22
C PHE A 29 13.53 3.79 -16.97
N ASN A 30 13.95 5.05 -16.81
CA ASN A 30 13.42 6.21 -17.52
C ASN A 30 13.92 6.26 -18.98
N THR A 31 13.76 5.15 -19.68
CA THR A 31 14.27 4.89 -21.03
C THR A 31 13.20 4.14 -21.81
N CYS A 32 13.22 4.26 -23.14
CA CYS A 32 12.26 3.61 -24.02
C CYS A 32 12.18 2.09 -23.77
N TRP A 33 10.97 1.54 -23.89
CA TRP A 33 10.69 0.11 -24.02
C TRP A 33 11.09 -0.79 -22.84
N SER A 34 11.56 -0.24 -21.72
CA SER A 34 11.99 -1.03 -20.55
C SER A 34 10.86 -1.85 -19.88
N ALA A 35 9.60 -1.50 -20.14
CA ALA A 35 8.42 -2.25 -19.72
C ALA A 35 7.69 -2.97 -20.88
N GLN A 36 8.25 -2.97 -22.10
CA GLN A 36 7.65 -3.61 -23.26
C GLN A 36 7.96 -5.12 -23.29
N PRO A 37 6.95 -6.01 -23.39
CA PRO A 37 7.19 -7.44 -23.60
C PRO A 37 7.75 -7.72 -24.99
N ALA A 38 8.61 -8.72 -25.10
CA ALA A 38 9.02 -9.29 -26.38
C ALA A 38 7.81 -9.91 -27.09
N VAL A 39 7.81 -9.83 -28.43
CA VAL A 39 6.77 -10.40 -29.28
C VAL A 39 7.35 -11.56 -30.09
N GLU A 40 6.62 -12.67 -30.15
CA GLU A 40 6.96 -13.84 -30.95
C GLU A 40 6.00 -13.95 -32.14
N ALA A 41 6.54 -14.29 -33.31
CA ALA A 41 5.74 -14.56 -34.50
C ALA A 41 5.22 -16.01 -34.44
N VAL A 42 3.93 -16.17 -34.20
CA VAL A 42 3.24 -17.45 -34.26
C VAL A 42 2.73 -17.64 -35.68
N SER A 43 3.39 -18.52 -36.44
CA SER A 43 2.95 -18.91 -37.78
C SER A 43 1.77 -19.87 -37.68
N THR A 44 0.58 -19.40 -38.06
CA THR A 44 -0.54 -20.29 -38.38
C THR A 44 -0.59 -20.51 -39.89
N ALA A 45 -1.17 -21.62 -40.34
CA ALA A 45 -1.17 -22.07 -41.74
C ALA A 45 -1.73 -21.03 -42.76
N SER A 46 -2.31 -19.92 -42.31
CA SER A 46 -2.83 -18.86 -43.17
C SER A 46 -2.47 -17.42 -42.75
N ASN A 47 -1.86 -17.18 -41.59
CA ASN A 47 -1.47 -15.84 -41.12
C ASN A 47 -0.34 -15.87 -40.08
N SER A 48 0.54 -14.86 -40.12
CA SER A 48 1.51 -14.59 -39.06
C SER A 48 0.87 -13.70 -38.00
N LEU A 49 0.69 -14.23 -36.78
CA LEU A 49 0.19 -13.48 -35.63
C LEU A 49 1.37 -13.15 -34.71
N PHE A 50 1.44 -11.94 -34.19
CA PHE A 50 2.43 -11.56 -33.18
C PHE A 50 1.80 -11.69 -31.79
N GLN A 51 2.38 -12.55 -30.94
CA GLN A 51 1.93 -12.74 -29.57
C GLN A 51 2.98 -12.22 -28.59
N ALA A 52 2.56 -11.40 -27.62
CA ALA A 52 3.44 -10.95 -26.55
C ALA A 52 3.79 -12.13 -25.64
N ILE A 53 5.09 -12.35 -25.42
CA ILE A 53 5.59 -13.36 -24.49
C ILE A 53 5.36 -12.84 -23.07
N PRO A 54 4.57 -13.53 -22.23
CA PRO A 54 4.35 -13.10 -20.85
C PRO A 54 5.68 -13.01 -20.08
N SER A 55 5.82 -11.99 -19.24
CA SER A 55 6.98 -11.83 -18.34
C SER A 55 8.35 -11.65 -19.04
N SER A 56 8.36 -11.29 -20.32
CA SER A 56 9.58 -11.06 -21.10
C SER A 56 10.12 -9.64 -21.06
N SER A 57 9.37 -8.66 -20.50
CA SER A 57 9.88 -7.30 -20.36
C SER A 57 10.91 -7.21 -19.26
N LEU A 58 11.92 -6.34 -19.43
CA LEU A 58 12.98 -6.15 -18.44
C LEU A 58 12.41 -5.85 -17.06
N ALA A 59 11.47 -4.90 -16.96
CA ALA A 59 10.84 -4.54 -15.70
C ALA A 59 10.17 -5.73 -14.99
N LYS A 60 9.54 -6.63 -15.76
CA LYS A 60 8.85 -7.80 -15.21
C LYS A 60 9.80 -8.91 -14.80
N VAL A 61 10.90 -9.10 -15.55
CA VAL A 61 11.99 -10.01 -15.18
C VAL A 61 12.60 -9.57 -13.84
N LEU A 62 12.92 -8.29 -13.68
CA LEU A 62 13.55 -7.77 -12.47
C LEU A 62 12.67 -7.96 -11.21
N ILE A 63 11.36 -7.67 -11.30
CA ILE A 63 10.41 -7.93 -10.21
C ILE A 63 10.32 -9.43 -9.90
N HIS A 64 10.22 -10.28 -10.92
CA HIS A 64 10.12 -11.73 -10.73
C HIS A 64 11.36 -12.31 -10.04
N HIS A 65 12.53 -11.69 -10.23
CA HIS A 65 13.79 -12.09 -9.61
C HIS A 65 14.11 -11.35 -8.29
N GLY A 66 13.14 -10.66 -7.71
CA GLY A 66 13.22 -10.19 -6.32
C GLY A 66 13.52 -8.72 -6.13
N VAL A 67 13.60 -7.91 -7.20
CA VAL A 67 13.62 -6.45 -7.05
C VAL A 67 12.25 -6.00 -6.51
N PRO A 68 12.15 -5.23 -5.41
CA PRO A 68 10.85 -4.91 -4.80
C PRO A 68 9.95 -4.00 -5.64
N ALA A 69 10.52 -3.03 -6.35
CA ALA A 69 9.81 -2.13 -7.26
C ALA A 69 10.63 -1.80 -8.50
N VAL A 70 9.98 -1.78 -9.66
CA VAL A 70 10.61 -1.44 -10.94
C VAL A 70 9.69 -0.55 -11.74
N LEU A 71 10.21 0.61 -12.15
CA LEU A 71 9.55 1.51 -13.07
C LEU A 71 10.19 1.39 -14.46
N GLY A 72 9.38 1.25 -15.50
CA GLY A 72 9.85 1.28 -16.90
C GLY A 72 8.85 1.94 -17.84
N MET A 73 9.25 2.19 -19.08
CA MET A 73 8.40 2.77 -20.12
C MET A 73 7.82 1.69 -21.02
N ARG A 74 6.51 1.73 -21.26
CA ARG A 74 5.83 0.77 -22.13
C ARG A 74 6.13 0.96 -23.63
N ASP A 75 6.55 2.16 -24.02
CA ASP A 75 6.82 2.56 -25.40
C ASP A 75 7.92 3.64 -25.41
N SER A 76 8.16 4.25 -26.57
CA SER A 76 9.08 5.36 -26.76
C SER A 76 8.61 6.59 -26.01
N ILE A 77 9.54 7.24 -25.31
CA ILE A 77 9.36 8.50 -24.61
C ILE A 77 10.38 9.49 -25.16
N THR A 78 9.99 10.75 -25.35
CA THR A 78 10.95 11.78 -25.78
C THR A 78 11.82 12.23 -24.60
N ASP A 79 13.02 12.76 -24.89
CA ASP A 79 13.93 13.25 -23.84
C ASP A 79 13.28 14.33 -22.96
N ALA A 80 12.47 15.21 -23.55
CA ALA A 80 11.77 16.27 -22.81
C ALA A 80 10.71 15.71 -21.84
N GLU A 81 9.92 14.74 -22.30
CA GLU A 81 8.93 14.06 -21.46
C GLU A 81 9.62 13.24 -20.36
N ALA A 82 10.67 12.49 -20.70
CA ALA A 82 11.45 11.69 -19.75
C ALA A 82 12.09 12.57 -18.67
N LEU A 83 12.65 13.72 -19.06
CA LEU A 83 13.21 14.69 -18.11
C LEU A 83 12.14 15.29 -17.20
N SER A 84 10.99 15.67 -17.77
CA SER A 84 9.87 16.22 -16.99
C SER A 84 9.34 15.21 -15.98
N PHE A 85 9.22 13.95 -16.42
CA PHE A 85 8.79 12.84 -15.57
C PHE A 85 9.75 12.63 -14.41
N ILE A 86 11.05 12.45 -14.67
CA ILE A 86 12.01 12.10 -13.63
C ILE A 86 12.19 13.24 -12.62
N GLN A 87 12.08 14.50 -13.05
CA GLN A 87 12.11 15.65 -12.14
C GLN A 87 10.92 15.66 -11.17
N ALA A 88 9.69 15.45 -11.69
CA ALA A 88 8.50 15.40 -10.85
C ALA A 88 8.51 14.17 -9.92
N PHE A 89 8.91 13.02 -10.45
CA PHE A 89 9.04 11.77 -9.69
C PHE A 89 10.07 11.88 -8.57
N ALA A 90 11.29 12.35 -8.88
CA ALA A 90 12.35 12.51 -7.89
C ALA A 90 12.00 13.56 -6.82
N ARG A 91 11.30 14.64 -7.19
CA ARG A 91 10.78 15.61 -6.22
C ARG A 91 9.78 14.98 -5.25
N ALA A 92 8.79 14.24 -5.77
CA ALA A 92 7.80 13.54 -4.96
C ALA A 92 8.44 12.50 -4.03
N LEU A 93 9.46 11.77 -4.49
CA LEU A 93 10.25 10.89 -3.63
C LEU A 93 11.04 11.67 -2.57
N GLY A 94 11.60 12.84 -2.90
CA GLY A 94 12.25 13.74 -1.95
C GLY A 94 11.30 14.27 -0.88
N GLU A 95 10.02 14.42 -1.21
CA GLU A 95 8.91 14.72 -0.30
C GLU A 95 8.45 13.48 0.50
N ARG A 96 9.14 12.34 0.34
CA ARG A 96 8.89 11.07 1.04
C ARG A 96 7.53 10.46 0.74
N LEU A 97 6.97 10.77 -0.43
CA LEU A 97 5.77 10.09 -0.90
C LEU A 97 6.09 8.63 -1.25
N PRO A 98 5.15 7.69 -1.00
CA PRO A 98 5.25 6.33 -1.51
C PRO A 98 5.45 6.31 -3.03
N VAL A 99 6.15 5.30 -3.54
CA VAL A 99 6.54 5.20 -4.96
C VAL A 99 5.34 5.28 -5.90
N ASP A 100 4.23 4.62 -5.57
CA ASP A 100 2.99 4.65 -6.38
C ASP A 100 2.38 6.06 -6.44
N GLN A 101 2.37 6.79 -5.32
CA GLN A 101 1.94 8.19 -5.27
C GLN A 101 2.89 9.10 -6.03
N ALA A 102 4.21 8.90 -5.92
CA ALA A 102 5.20 9.67 -6.67
C ALA A 102 5.04 9.48 -8.19
N VAL A 103 4.74 8.26 -8.64
CA VAL A 103 4.40 7.99 -10.05
C VAL A 103 3.11 8.71 -10.44
N ALA A 104 2.07 8.70 -9.59
CA ALA A 104 0.83 9.40 -9.87
C ALA A 104 1.04 10.91 -10.05
N VAL A 105 1.81 11.55 -9.17
CA VAL A 105 2.19 12.98 -9.27
C VAL A 105 2.95 13.25 -10.57
N ALA A 106 3.94 12.40 -10.90
CA ALA A 106 4.72 12.57 -12.12
C ALA A 106 3.87 12.41 -13.40
N ARG A 107 2.91 11.47 -13.41
CA ARG A 107 1.95 11.31 -14.51
C ARG A 107 1.01 12.52 -14.64
N GLN A 108 0.53 13.06 -13.53
CA GLN A 108 -0.29 14.29 -13.53
C GLN A 108 0.50 15.47 -14.13
N GLN A 109 1.78 15.61 -13.80
CA GLN A 109 2.64 16.63 -14.37
C GLN A 109 2.79 16.47 -15.89
N LEU A 110 3.02 15.24 -16.38
CA LEU A 110 3.09 14.98 -17.82
C LEU A 110 1.76 15.33 -18.52
N LEU A 111 0.63 14.96 -17.92
CA LEU A 111 -0.69 15.27 -18.45
C LEU A 111 -0.91 16.79 -18.57
N ALA A 112 -0.49 17.55 -17.56
CA ALA A 112 -0.61 19.01 -17.53
C ALA A 112 0.27 19.69 -18.59
N LEU A 113 1.49 19.20 -18.82
CA LEU A 113 2.45 19.80 -19.75
C LEU A 113 2.19 19.43 -21.22
N TYR A 114 1.90 18.16 -21.52
CA TYR A 114 1.93 17.63 -22.89
C TYR A 114 0.54 17.37 -23.51
N LYS A 115 -0.55 17.52 -22.72
CA LYS A 115 -1.95 17.42 -23.17
C LYS A 115 -2.27 16.06 -23.86
N PHE A 116 -3.45 15.94 -24.45
CA PHE A 116 -4.02 14.65 -24.87
C PHE A 116 -3.46 14.06 -26.18
N ASN A 117 -2.78 14.83 -27.04
CA ASN A 117 -2.40 14.36 -28.38
C ASN A 117 -1.26 13.33 -28.39
N GLN A 118 -0.47 13.25 -27.32
CA GLN A 118 0.53 12.22 -27.07
C GLN A 118 0.42 11.84 -25.59
N PRO A 119 -0.18 10.69 -25.23
CA PRO A 119 -0.46 10.38 -23.83
C PRO A 119 0.79 9.89 -23.11
N ALA A 120 1.85 10.72 -23.06
CA ALA A 120 3.12 10.43 -22.39
C ALA A 120 2.93 10.03 -20.92
N TRP A 121 1.89 10.55 -20.27
CA TRP A 121 1.48 10.18 -18.91
C TRP A 121 1.11 8.70 -18.75
N THR A 122 0.79 7.99 -19.84
CA THR A 122 0.50 6.54 -19.84
C THR A 122 1.74 5.68 -20.00
N LEU A 123 2.89 6.28 -20.34
CA LEU A 123 4.10 5.54 -20.66
C LEU A 123 4.79 4.91 -19.45
N PRO A 124 4.95 5.62 -18.31
CA PRO A 124 5.60 5.05 -17.14
C PRO A 124 4.72 3.96 -16.54
N ILE A 125 5.24 2.75 -16.40
CA ILE A 125 4.59 1.60 -15.77
C ILE A 125 5.38 1.25 -14.51
N LEU A 126 4.68 1.18 -13.38
CA LEU A 126 5.23 0.72 -12.12
C LEU A 126 4.80 -0.72 -11.89
N TYR A 127 5.78 -1.60 -11.73
CA TYR A 127 5.58 -2.91 -11.13
C TYR A 127 6.09 -2.87 -9.70
N MET A 128 5.30 -3.41 -8.77
CA MET A 128 5.63 -3.41 -7.36
C MET A 128 5.22 -4.74 -6.74
N HIS A 129 6.12 -5.32 -5.95
CA HIS A 129 5.82 -6.55 -5.22
C HIS A 129 4.66 -6.30 -4.25
N PRO A 130 3.67 -7.21 -4.12
CA PRO A 130 2.53 -7.00 -3.22
C PRO A 130 2.92 -6.79 -1.76
N GLU A 131 4.08 -7.32 -1.37
CA GLU A 131 4.60 -7.19 -0.01
C GLU A 131 5.31 -5.86 0.27
N PHE A 132 5.75 -5.16 -0.78
CA PHE A 132 6.39 -3.87 -0.67
C PHE A 132 5.33 -2.76 -0.60
N ASP A 133 5.46 -1.87 0.37
CA ASP A 133 4.50 -0.80 0.64
C ASP A 133 4.77 0.51 -0.12
N GLY A 134 5.83 0.53 -0.93
CA GLY A 134 6.23 1.69 -1.71
C GLY A 134 6.94 2.76 -0.91
N VAL A 135 7.20 2.58 0.39
CA VAL A 135 7.87 3.60 1.21
C VAL A 135 9.39 3.39 1.14
N LEU A 136 10.11 4.31 0.51
CA LEU A 136 11.58 4.24 0.41
C LEU A 136 12.29 4.90 1.59
N VAL A 137 11.73 6.02 2.06
CA VAL A 137 12.22 6.76 3.20
C VAL A 137 11.02 6.90 4.12
N GLN A 138 11.18 6.51 5.38
CA GLN A 138 10.14 6.74 6.37
C GLN A 138 9.72 8.22 6.26
N PRO A 139 8.43 8.50 6.02
CA PRO A 139 7.93 9.87 6.11
C PRO A 139 8.48 10.47 7.39
N LEU A 140 8.82 11.76 7.39
CA LEU A 140 8.93 12.42 8.68
C LEU A 140 7.58 12.12 9.32
N GLU A 141 7.56 11.29 10.36
CA GLU A 141 6.53 11.42 11.34
C GLU A 141 6.52 12.91 11.58
N GLN A 142 5.42 13.56 11.19
CA GLN A 142 5.13 14.84 11.78
C GLN A 142 5.37 14.53 13.25
N ILE A 143 6.37 15.20 13.81
CA ILE A 143 6.46 15.38 15.24
C ILE A 143 5.15 16.10 15.52
N LYS A 144 4.06 15.32 15.61
CA LYS A 144 2.90 15.66 16.39
C LYS A 144 3.57 15.97 17.69
N THR A 145 3.44 17.21 18.11
CA THR A 145 3.50 17.53 19.52
C THR A 145 2.51 16.59 20.19
N GLU A 146 2.93 15.36 20.47
CA GLU A 146 2.39 14.57 21.54
C GLU A 146 2.72 15.41 22.75
N MET A 147 1.76 16.26 23.12
CA MET A 147 1.79 16.86 24.43
C MET A 147 2.00 15.69 25.39
N PRO A 148 3.00 15.76 26.29
CA PRO A 148 3.19 14.76 27.32
C PRO A 148 1.83 14.48 27.94
N ASN A 149 1.41 13.22 27.94
CA ASN A 149 0.09 12.78 28.37
C ASN A 149 -0.10 12.86 29.90
N THR A 150 0.56 13.83 30.55
CA THR A 150 0.49 14.12 31.98
C THR A 150 -0.58 15.17 32.32
N ALA A 151 -1.41 15.57 31.38
CA ALA A 151 -2.50 16.53 31.62
C ALA A 151 -3.82 16.09 30.99
N VAL A 152 -4.34 14.92 31.35
CA VAL A 152 -5.76 14.60 31.18
C VAL A 152 -6.34 14.10 32.50
N THR A 153 -6.37 14.98 33.50
CA THR A 153 -7.17 14.83 34.73
C THR A 153 -8.52 15.53 34.59
N GLY A 154 -9.21 15.39 33.44
CA GLY A 154 -10.46 16.14 33.23
C GLY A 154 -11.35 15.77 32.06
N PHE A 155 -11.07 14.68 31.32
CA PHE A 155 -11.99 14.19 30.30
C PHE A 155 -12.68 12.92 30.81
N GLY A 156 -14.01 12.90 30.69
CA GLY A 156 -14.87 11.85 31.21
C GLY A 156 -14.51 10.45 30.71
N ASP A 157 -15.03 9.45 31.42
CA ASP A 157 -14.84 8.03 31.19
C ASP A 157 -14.90 7.66 29.70
N ILE A 158 -13.74 7.38 29.10
CA ILE A 158 -13.69 6.75 27.79
C ILE A 158 -13.92 5.25 28.06
N PRO A 159 -15.04 4.67 27.59
CA PRO A 159 -15.30 3.26 27.79
C PRO A 159 -14.21 2.48 27.08
N ARG A 160 -13.50 1.65 27.85
CA ARG A 160 -12.38 0.84 27.36
C ARG A 160 -12.86 -0.02 26.21
N ALA A 161 -12.22 0.11 25.05
CA ALA A 161 -12.53 -0.73 23.90
C ALA A 161 -11.36 -1.63 23.55
N TRP A 162 -11.69 -2.77 22.96
CA TRP A 162 -10.74 -3.82 22.63
C TRP A 162 -11.00 -4.31 21.22
N LEU A 163 -9.93 -4.56 20.48
CA LEU A 163 -9.97 -5.37 19.29
C LEU A 163 -9.44 -6.76 19.66
N ARG A 164 -10.23 -7.81 19.43
CA ARG A 164 -9.89 -9.18 19.83
C ARG A 164 -9.76 -10.08 18.63
N LEU A 165 -8.67 -10.82 18.53
CA LEU A 165 -8.53 -11.92 17.59
C LEU A 165 -9.33 -13.13 18.09
N MET A 166 -10.26 -13.63 17.28
CA MET A 166 -11.11 -14.76 17.64
C MET A 166 -10.53 -16.09 17.16
N SER A 167 -10.59 -17.12 18.00
CA SER A 167 -10.25 -18.49 17.61
C SER A 167 -11.30 -19.07 16.66
N SER A 168 -10.90 -19.93 15.73
CA SER A 168 -11.83 -20.73 14.93
C SER A 168 -12.44 -21.90 15.73
N VAL A 169 -11.82 -22.25 16.86
CA VAL A 169 -12.23 -23.34 17.76
C VAL A 169 -12.47 -22.73 19.14
N GLY A 170 -13.74 -22.48 19.48
CA GLY A 170 -14.17 -21.89 20.74
C GLY A 170 -14.39 -20.37 20.68
N ASN A 171 -15.16 -19.84 21.64
CA ASN A 171 -15.51 -18.41 21.72
C ASN A 171 -14.53 -17.59 22.57
N THR A 172 -13.27 -18.04 22.67
CA THR A 172 -12.23 -17.38 23.46
C THR A 172 -11.29 -16.55 22.56
N PRO A 173 -10.97 -15.31 22.94
CA PRO A 173 -10.03 -14.50 22.18
C PRO A 173 -8.61 -15.06 22.30
N VAL A 174 -7.93 -15.19 21.16
CA VAL A 174 -6.52 -15.62 21.06
C VAL A 174 -5.58 -14.49 21.47
N GLN A 175 -5.95 -13.26 21.10
CA GLN A 175 -5.17 -12.05 21.39
C GLN A 175 -6.13 -10.87 21.49
N ALA A 176 -5.80 -9.88 22.30
CA ALA A 176 -6.60 -8.67 22.44
C ALA A 176 -5.68 -7.43 22.49
N TRP A 177 -6.08 -6.39 21.77
CA TRP A 177 -5.38 -5.10 21.73
C TRP A 177 -6.31 -4.02 22.29
N PRO A 178 -5.87 -3.24 23.28
CA PRO A 178 -6.65 -2.16 23.82
C PRO A 178 -6.71 -0.96 22.86
N VAL A 179 -7.80 -0.20 22.90
CA VAL A 179 -8.02 1.03 22.14
C VAL A 179 -7.99 2.23 23.10
N ASP A 180 -6.99 2.26 23.98
CA ASP A 180 -6.92 3.20 25.13
C ASP A 180 -6.49 4.63 24.73
N THR A 181 -5.79 4.79 23.61
CA THR A 181 -5.19 6.05 23.15
C THR A 181 -6.10 6.84 22.21
N GLY A 182 -7.32 6.36 21.96
CA GLY A 182 -8.27 6.97 21.02
C GLY A 182 -7.89 6.82 19.54
N LEU A 183 -6.77 6.16 19.20
CA LEU A 183 -6.37 5.77 17.86
C LEU A 183 -5.58 4.45 17.90
N VAL A 184 -6.01 3.47 17.12
CA VAL A 184 -5.35 2.19 16.91
C VAL A 184 -5.15 1.98 15.42
N ARG A 185 -3.90 1.76 15.02
CA ARG A 185 -3.51 1.47 13.64
C ARG A 185 -3.48 -0.03 13.42
N VAL A 186 -4.06 -0.47 12.32
CA VAL A 186 -4.11 -1.86 11.90
C VAL A 186 -3.41 -2.02 10.56
N GLY A 187 -2.51 -2.98 10.45
CA GLY A 187 -1.85 -3.28 9.19
C GLY A 187 -0.82 -4.40 9.31
N ARG A 188 -0.18 -4.73 8.20
CA ARG A 188 0.88 -5.75 8.15
C ARG A 188 2.24 -5.19 8.60
N GLY A 189 2.46 -3.89 8.45
CA GLY A 189 3.74 -3.26 8.75
C GLY A 189 4.02 -3.20 10.26
N GLU A 190 5.30 -3.19 10.64
CA GLU A 190 5.74 -3.19 12.04
C GLU A 190 5.39 -1.88 12.79
N GLY A 191 5.05 -0.80 12.07
CA GLY A 191 4.64 0.49 12.66
C GLY A 191 3.15 0.60 13.02
N ASN A 192 2.41 -0.52 13.08
CA ASN A 192 1.01 -0.55 13.50
C ASN A 192 0.88 -1.11 14.91
N ASP A 193 -0.15 -0.67 15.63
CA ASP A 193 -0.49 -1.18 16.97
C ASP A 193 -1.02 -2.62 16.89
N VAL A 194 -1.75 -2.94 15.83
CA VAL A 194 -2.27 -4.28 15.53
C VAL A 194 -1.62 -4.79 14.24
N ILE A 195 -0.67 -5.72 14.41
CA ILE A 195 0.04 -6.36 13.31
C ILE A 195 -0.76 -7.58 12.84
N VAL A 196 -1.25 -7.53 11.60
CA VAL A 196 -1.93 -8.64 10.93
C VAL A 196 -1.07 -9.13 9.77
N SER A 197 -0.33 -10.21 10.00
CA SER A 197 0.67 -10.77 9.07
C SER A 197 0.05 -11.63 7.95
N GLU A 198 -1.01 -11.14 7.30
CA GLU A 198 -1.66 -11.82 6.19
C GLU A 198 -1.34 -11.14 4.85
N GLN A 199 -1.15 -11.92 3.78
CA GLN A 199 -0.72 -11.41 2.47
C GLN A 199 -1.69 -10.40 1.82
N TRP A 200 -2.98 -10.46 2.17
CA TRP A 200 -4.03 -9.57 1.68
C TRP A 200 -4.22 -8.33 2.57
N VAL A 201 -3.49 -8.21 3.69
CA VAL A 201 -3.51 -7.02 4.54
C VAL A 201 -2.44 -6.04 4.07
N SER A 202 -2.82 -4.77 4.01
CA SER A 202 -1.93 -3.69 3.58
C SER A 202 -0.97 -3.32 4.71
N SER A 203 0.22 -2.79 4.39
CA SER A 203 1.20 -2.41 5.41
C SER A 203 0.61 -1.44 6.43
N LYS A 204 -0.16 -0.45 5.98
CA LYS A 204 -1.12 0.32 6.76
C LYS A 204 -2.50 0.04 6.14
N HIS A 205 -3.42 -0.56 6.89
CA HIS A 205 -4.69 -1.05 6.34
C HIS A 205 -5.88 -0.20 6.79
N ALA A 206 -5.99 0.02 8.09
CA ALA A 206 -7.09 0.78 8.66
C ALA A 206 -6.70 1.45 9.97
N GLU A 207 -7.50 2.40 10.40
CA GLU A 207 -7.41 3.06 11.70
C GLU A 207 -8.75 2.94 12.43
N ILE A 208 -8.68 2.61 13.72
CA ILE A 208 -9.81 2.66 14.65
C ILE A 208 -9.59 3.86 15.55
N PHE A 209 -10.55 4.77 15.65
CA PHE A 209 -10.41 5.95 16.52
C PHE A 209 -11.72 6.34 17.18
N CYS A 210 -11.59 7.09 18.27
CA CYS A 210 -12.70 7.59 19.06
C CYS A 210 -12.99 9.06 18.73
N ARG A 211 -14.26 9.42 18.53
CA ARG A 211 -14.70 10.82 18.50
C ARG A 211 -15.61 11.12 19.68
N HIS A 212 -15.26 12.17 20.42
CA HIS A 212 -16.08 12.73 21.48
C HIS A 212 -17.17 13.61 20.88
N SER A 213 -18.39 13.50 21.41
CA SER A 213 -19.42 14.50 21.17
C SER A 213 -19.06 15.76 21.96
N SER A 214 -19.11 16.92 21.31
CA SER A 214 -18.81 18.22 21.93
C SER A 214 -19.73 18.58 23.10
N ASP A 215 -20.84 17.86 23.27
CA ASP A 215 -21.87 18.14 24.27
C ASP A 215 -21.64 17.42 25.62
N GLY A 216 -20.57 16.63 25.77
CA GLY A 216 -20.16 15.97 27.03
C GLY A 216 -21.15 14.95 27.61
N LYS A 217 -22.35 14.83 27.03
CA LYS A 217 -23.45 13.95 27.46
C LYS A 217 -23.61 12.68 26.64
N THR A 218 -23.03 12.65 25.43
CA THR A 218 -23.14 11.50 24.52
C THR A 218 -21.95 10.57 24.72
N GLN A 219 -22.19 9.27 24.80
CA GLN A 219 -21.12 8.28 24.83
C GLN A 219 -20.20 8.45 23.60
N PRO A 220 -18.89 8.26 23.77
CA PRO A 220 -17.94 8.35 22.66
C PRO A 220 -18.26 7.32 21.58
N ASN A 221 -18.18 7.74 20.32
CA ASN A 221 -18.39 6.87 19.17
C ASN A 221 -17.05 6.44 18.59
N TYR A 222 -16.89 5.13 18.42
CA TYR A 222 -15.74 4.55 17.73
C TYR A 222 -16.01 4.46 16.23
N PHE A 223 -14.99 4.70 15.43
CA PHE A 223 -15.05 4.65 13.98
C PHE A 223 -13.89 3.82 13.44
N LEU A 224 -14.14 3.11 12.35
CA LEU A 224 -13.14 2.46 11.53
C LEU A 224 -13.01 3.23 10.23
N ARG A 225 -11.78 3.61 9.88
CA ARG A 225 -11.44 4.18 8.58
C ARG A 225 -10.55 3.21 7.81
N ASP A 226 -11.04 2.73 6.68
CA ASP A 226 -10.29 1.90 5.75
C ASP A 226 -9.58 2.77 4.71
N PHE A 227 -8.34 2.43 4.38
CA PHE A 227 -7.55 3.00 3.27
C PHE A 227 -6.71 1.92 2.58
N SER A 228 -7.20 0.68 2.63
CA SER A 228 -6.45 -0.49 2.22
C SER A 228 -6.62 -0.82 0.74
N ARG A 229 -5.67 -1.57 0.17
CA ARG A 229 -5.71 -1.99 -1.26
C ARG A 229 -6.93 -2.84 -1.60
N TYR A 230 -7.37 -3.66 -0.64
CA TYR A 230 -8.40 -4.65 -0.87
C TYR A 230 -9.70 -4.27 -0.18
N GLY A 231 -9.67 -3.60 0.97
CA GLY A 231 -10.85 -3.23 1.75
C GLY A 231 -11.00 -4.11 2.99
N THR A 232 -11.79 -3.64 3.93
CA THR A 232 -12.14 -4.33 5.18
C THR A 232 -13.53 -4.95 5.05
N LEU A 233 -13.70 -6.18 5.48
CA LEU A 233 -15.00 -6.83 5.60
C LEU A 233 -15.54 -6.62 7.00
N VAL A 234 -16.76 -6.11 7.10
CA VAL A 234 -17.46 -5.91 8.36
C VAL A 234 -18.73 -6.74 8.39
N PHE A 235 -19.01 -7.38 9.52
CA PHE A 235 -20.22 -8.15 9.71
C PHE A 235 -21.29 -7.27 10.34
N ASN A 236 -22.32 -6.91 9.57
CA ASN A 236 -23.45 -6.10 10.02
C ASN A 236 -24.76 -6.79 9.62
N ALA A 237 -25.76 -6.78 10.52
CA ALA A 237 -27.11 -7.31 10.24
C ALA A 237 -27.15 -8.70 9.56
N GLN A 238 -26.32 -9.63 10.05
CA GLN A 238 -26.17 -11.01 9.53
C GLN A 238 -25.51 -11.16 8.14
N GLN A 239 -24.91 -10.12 7.58
CA GLN A 239 -24.19 -10.20 6.31
C GLN A 239 -22.80 -9.58 6.38
N TRP A 240 -21.86 -10.15 5.62
CA TRP A 240 -20.55 -9.56 5.41
C TRP A 240 -20.65 -8.49 4.33
N GLN A 241 -20.34 -7.25 4.71
CA GLN A 241 -20.23 -6.13 3.79
C GLN A 241 -18.78 -5.71 3.67
N ARG A 242 -18.32 -5.47 2.44
CA ARG A 242 -16.98 -4.93 2.19
C ARG A 242 -17.04 -3.41 2.19
N ILE A 243 -16.21 -2.79 3.02
CA ILE A 243 -15.93 -1.35 2.99
C ILE A 243 -14.55 -1.13 2.35
N HIS A 244 -14.41 -0.05 1.59
CA HIS A 244 -13.16 0.28 0.91
C HIS A 244 -13.01 1.78 0.81
N HIS A 245 -11.94 2.34 1.37
CA HIS A 245 -11.69 3.78 1.41
C HIS A 245 -12.84 4.58 2.04
N GLN A 246 -13.45 4.00 3.07
CA GLN A 246 -14.63 4.53 3.76
C GLN A 246 -14.42 4.56 5.26
N GLU A 247 -15.17 5.44 5.91
CA GLU A 247 -15.27 5.53 7.35
C GLU A 247 -16.65 5.06 7.80
N ILE A 248 -16.68 4.12 8.76
CA ILE A 248 -17.93 3.59 9.32
C ILE A 248 -17.91 3.68 10.85
N PRO A 249 -19.08 3.84 11.50
CA PRO A 249 -19.19 3.68 12.93
C PRO A 249 -19.00 2.22 13.33
N LEU A 250 -18.25 2.00 14.42
CA LEU A 250 -18.10 0.69 15.06
C LEU A 250 -19.08 0.57 16.22
N ILE A 251 -19.68 -0.61 16.34
CA ILE A 251 -20.54 -1.00 17.46
C ILE A 251 -19.91 -2.18 18.19
N SER A 252 -20.14 -2.27 19.50
CA SER A 252 -19.67 -3.42 20.29
C SER A 252 -20.24 -4.72 19.73
N GLY A 253 -19.38 -5.73 19.55
CA GLY A 253 -19.70 -7.03 18.94
C GLY A 253 -19.53 -7.08 17.42
N MET A 254 -19.11 -5.98 16.78
CA MET A 254 -18.89 -5.98 15.33
C MET A 254 -17.68 -6.84 14.97
N GLN A 255 -17.85 -7.76 14.02
CA GLN A 255 -16.76 -8.60 13.51
C GLN A 255 -16.14 -7.99 12.26
N LEU A 256 -14.82 -8.09 12.18
CA LEU A 256 -13.98 -7.46 11.16
C LEU A 256 -13.03 -8.50 10.56
N LYS A 257 -12.81 -8.44 9.25
CA LYS A 257 -11.74 -9.15 8.55
C LYS A 257 -11.03 -8.20 7.61
N PHE A 258 -9.72 -8.09 7.73
CA PHE A 258 -8.95 -7.16 6.93
C PHE A 258 -8.51 -7.82 5.62
N GLY A 259 -8.79 -7.20 4.47
CA GLY A 259 -8.34 -7.63 3.14
C GLY A 259 -9.17 -8.74 2.47
N SER A 260 -9.35 -9.89 3.12
CA SER A 260 -9.98 -11.09 2.51
C SER A 260 -11.04 -11.72 3.39
N SER A 261 -12.02 -12.41 2.78
CA SER A 261 -13.02 -13.22 3.50
C SER A 261 -12.40 -14.44 4.19
N GLN A 262 -11.23 -14.86 3.72
CA GLN A 262 -10.38 -15.90 4.30
C GLN A 262 -9.48 -15.37 5.44
N GLY A 263 -9.48 -14.06 5.67
CA GLY A 263 -8.69 -13.43 6.74
C GLY A 263 -9.16 -13.80 8.13
N GLN A 264 -8.25 -13.64 9.09
CA GLN A 264 -8.53 -13.81 10.50
C GLN A 264 -9.69 -12.91 10.96
N MET A 265 -10.53 -13.45 11.84
CA MET A 265 -11.69 -12.73 12.36
C MET A 265 -11.31 -11.98 13.63
N LEU A 266 -11.50 -10.66 13.60
CA LEU A 266 -11.39 -9.83 14.78
C LEU A 266 -12.77 -9.36 15.24
N GLU A 267 -12.94 -9.16 16.54
CA GLU A 267 -14.16 -8.63 17.14
C GLU A 267 -13.83 -7.32 17.86
N PHE A 268 -14.60 -6.28 17.57
CA PHE A 268 -14.52 -5.01 18.29
C PHE A 268 -15.51 -5.01 19.46
N ILE A 269 -15.03 -4.79 20.68
CA ILE A 269 -15.87 -4.76 21.89
C ILE A 269 -15.60 -3.49 22.69
N ILE A 270 -16.68 -2.83 23.10
CA ILE A 270 -16.67 -1.77 24.10
C ILE A 270 -17.03 -2.40 25.45
N GLU A 271 -16.17 -2.27 26.45
CA GLU A 271 -16.41 -2.71 27.81
C GLU A 271 -17.49 -1.81 28.43
N ALA A 272 -18.67 -2.37 28.68
CA ALA A 272 -19.72 -1.66 29.37
C ALA A 272 -19.26 -1.42 30.81
N GLN A 273 -19.20 -0.15 31.23
CA GLN A 273 -19.01 0.16 32.64
C GLN A 273 -20.22 -0.36 33.40
N TYR A 274 -20.05 -1.47 34.12
CA TYR A 274 -21.01 -1.87 35.14
C TYR A 274 -21.01 -0.76 36.19
N GLN A 275 -22.06 0.07 36.19
CA GLN A 275 -22.44 0.83 37.37
C GLN A 275 -22.81 -0.20 38.45
N GLN A 276 -21.97 -0.31 39.48
CA GLN A 276 -22.36 -0.87 40.77
C GLN A 276 -23.17 0.17 41.54
#